data_AF-A0A7Y1ZF14-F1
#
_entry.id   AF-A0A7Y1ZF14-F1
#
_cell.length_a   1.000
_cell.length_b   1.000
_cell.length_c   1.000
_cell.angle_alpha   90.00
_cell.angle_beta   90.00
_cell.angle_gamma   90.00
#
_symmetry.space_group_name_H-M   'P 1'
#
loop_
_entity.id
_entity.type
_entity.pdbx_description
1 polymer ?
#
loop_
_entity_poly.entity_id
_entity_poly.type
_entity_poly.pdbx_seq_one_letter_code
_entity_poly.pdbx_strand_id
1 'polypeptide(L)'
;MLQRVCAVILLCLALPAQAEKMTEASLALCEKVKECALQQLQQENFTPEMRQMMEPMLSGMCQAVRAQITEVPTGHPLYAPALACMESMAQLSCAQLQGKDDTKTPECEEYRRQAEKYEQNQ
;
A
#
# COMPACT_ATOMS: atom_id res chain seq x y z
N MET A 1 10.22 -48.32 22.02
CA MET A 1 9.32 -47.16 21.85
C MET A 1 10.06 -45.98 21.23
N LEU A 2 10.78 -46.17 20.12
CA LEU A 2 11.60 -45.12 19.50
C LEU A 2 11.23 -44.87 18.02
N GLN A 3 10.15 -45.49 17.53
CA GLN A 3 9.76 -45.48 16.11
C GLN A 3 8.45 -44.72 15.84
N ARG A 4 7.83 -44.14 16.88
CA ARG A 4 6.61 -43.32 16.76
C ARG A 4 6.86 -41.81 16.85
N VAL A 5 8.10 -41.39 17.08
CA VAL A 5 8.43 -39.97 17.36
C VAL A 5 8.71 -39.16 16.08
N CYS A 6 8.98 -39.80 14.94
CA CYS A 6 9.36 -39.09 13.71
C CYS A 6 8.20 -38.53 12.87
N ALA A 7 6.92 -38.80 13.20
CA ALA A 7 5.80 -38.47 12.30
C ALA A 7 5.09 -37.13 12.60
N VAL A 8 5.51 -36.37 13.60
CA VAL A 8 4.76 -35.16 14.04
C VAL A 8 5.52 -33.85 13.76
N ILE A 9 6.78 -33.90 13.32
CA ILE A 9 7.62 -32.68 13.10
C ILE A 9 7.69 -32.33 11.60
N LEU A 10 6.56 -32.36 10.89
CA LEU A 10 6.53 -31.99 9.46
C LEU A 10 5.33 -31.09 9.10
N LEU A 11 4.94 -30.17 10.00
CA LEU A 11 3.78 -29.28 9.75
C LEU A 11 3.93 -27.88 10.36
N CYS A 12 5.06 -27.18 10.16
CA CYS A 12 5.20 -25.76 10.53
C CYS A 12 5.96 -24.91 9.50
N LEU A 13 5.96 -25.28 8.21
CA LEU A 13 6.52 -24.44 7.14
C LEU A 13 5.40 -23.87 6.27
N ALA A 14 4.68 -22.89 6.80
CA ALA A 14 3.72 -22.01 6.11
C ALA A 14 3.37 -20.91 7.13
N LEU A 15 3.58 -19.60 6.94
CA LEU A 15 3.76 -18.80 5.74
C LEU A 15 4.51 -17.49 6.08
N PRO A 16 5.39 -16.95 5.22
CA PRO A 16 5.72 -15.53 5.22
C PRO A 16 4.69 -14.69 4.44
N ALA A 17 3.41 -15.07 4.43
CA ALA A 17 2.39 -14.41 3.61
C ALA A 17 1.95 -13.03 4.12
N GLN A 18 2.40 -12.63 5.31
CA GLN A 18 1.99 -11.37 5.93
C GLN A 18 2.90 -10.20 5.56
N ALA A 19 4.22 -10.39 5.39
CA ALA A 19 5.11 -9.31 4.93
C ALA A 19 4.74 -8.83 3.51
N GLU A 20 4.22 -9.73 2.67
CA GLU A 20 3.78 -9.44 1.31
C GLU A 20 2.58 -8.47 1.27
N LYS A 21 1.69 -8.46 2.27
CA LYS A 21 0.44 -7.67 2.20
C LYS A 21 0.68 -6.16 2.20
N MET A 22 1.62 -5.68 3.02
CA MET A 22 1.98 -4.26 3.03
C MET A 22 2.59 -3.83 1.71
N THR A 23 3.46 -4.67 1.16
CA THR A 23 4.07 -4.43 -0.15
C THR A 23 3.01 -4.41 -1.23
N GLU A 24 2.09 -5.37 -1.24
CA GLU A 24 0.99 -5.45 -2.20
C GLU A 24 0.07 -4.23 -2.12
N ALA A 25 -0.38 -3.86 -0.92
CA ALA A 25 -1.26 -2.71 -0.72
C ALA A 25 -0.57 -1.38 -1.11
N SER A 26 0.72 -1.22 -0.80
CA SER A 26 1.49 -0.04 -1.20
C SER A 26 1.60 0.08 -2.73
N LEU A 27 1.77 -1.06 -3.42
CA LEU A 27 1.84 -1.08 -4.88
C LEU A 27 0.48 -0.86 -5.52
N ALA A 28 -0.58 -1.45 -4.98
CA ALA A 28 -1.94 -1.21 -5.44
C ALA A 28 -2.31 0.28 -5.32
N LEU A 29 -1.97 0.92 -4.19
CA LEU A 29 -2.17 2.35 -4.01
C LEU A 29 -1.30 3.18 -4.96
N CYS A 30 -0.04 2.81 -5.17
CA CYS A 30 0.82 3.52 -6.12
C CYS A 30 0.26 3.45 -7.55
N GLU A 31 -0.21 2.27 -7.97
CA GLU A 31 -0.82 2.07 -9.28
C GLU A 31 -2.09 2.90 -9.43
N LYS A 32 -2.91 3.01 -8.38
CA LYS A 32 -4.07 3.91 -8.34
C LYS A 32 -3.66 5.37 -8.53
N VAL A 33 -2.64 5.85 -7.82
CA VAL A 33 -2.13 7.23 -7.96
C VAL A 33 -1.61 7.47 -9.38
N LYS A 34 -0.87 6.52 -9.95
CA LYS A 34 -0.37 6.59 -11.34
C LYS A 34 -1.51 6.69 -12.34
N GLU A 35 -2.52 5.84 -12.23
CA GLU A 35 -3.72 5.88 -13.06
C GLU A 35 -4.38 7.25 -13.01
N CYS A 36 -4.55 7.81 -11.81
CA CYS A 36 -5.16 9.12 -11.63
C CYS A 36 -4.31 10.26 -12.20
N ALA A 37 -2.99 10.21 -12.04
CA ALA A 37 -2.08 11.16 -12.66
C ALA A 37 -2.18 11.11 -14.19
N LEU A 38 -2.17 9.91 -14.78
CA LEU A 38 -2.33 9.74 -16.23
C LEU A 38 -3.69 10.26 -16.73
N GLN A 39 -4.76 10.02 -15.98
CA GLN A 39 -6.08 10.57 -16.30
C GLN A 39 -6.07 12.11 -16.26
N GLN A 40 -5.39 12.72 -15.29
CA GLN A 40 -5.25 14.17 -15.21
C GLN A 40 -4.48 14.74 -16.41
N LEU A 41 -3.43 14.07 -16.88
CA LEU A 41 -2.69 14.50 -18.08
C LEU A 41 -3.55 14.53 -19.35
N GLN A 42 -4.59 13.70 -19.41
CA GLN A 42 -5.56 13.70 -20.51
C GLN A 42 -6.56 14.86 -20.40
N GLN A 43 -6.92 15.26 -19.19
CA GLN A 43 -7.88 16.33 -18.91
C GLN A 43 -7.25 17.73 -18.96
N GLU A 44 -5.96 17.84 -18.66
CA GLU A 44 -5.24 19.10 -18.76
C GLU A 44 -4.78 19.38 -20.20
N ASN A 45 -4.59 20.67 -20.50
CA ASN A 45 -4.14 21.19 -21.79
C ASN A 45 -2.64 20.93 -22.04
N PHE A 46 -2.19 19.71 -21.79
CA PHE A 46 -0.85 19.30 -22.16
C PHE A 46 -0.76 19.08 -23.68
N THR A 47 0.31 19.58 -24.28
CA THR A 47 0.66 19.23 -25.65
C THR A 47 1.00 17.73 -25.74
N PRO A 48 0.85 17.10 -26.92
CA PRO A 48 1.22 15.71 -27.12
C PRO A 48 2.65 15.39 -26.67
N GLU A 49 3.59 16.31 -26.89
CA GLU A 49 4.99 16.16 -26.51
C GLU A 49 5.18 16.10 -24.98
N MET A 50 4.44 16.92 -24.22
CA MET A 50 4.49 16.89 -22.76
C MET A 50 3.93 15.58 -22.20
N ARG A 51 2.84 15.06 -22.77
CA ARG A 51 2.27 13.76 -22.38
C ARG A 51 3.26 12.61 -22.63
N GLN A 52 3.89 12.61 -23.80
CA GLN A 52 4.85 11.59 -24.20
C GLN A 52 6.11 11.58 -23.32
N MET A 53 6.47 12.72 -22.75
CA MET A 53 7.57 12.84 -21.78
C MET A 53 7.16 12.37 -20.37
N MET A 54 5.93 12.63 -19.92
CA MET A 54 5.48 12.32 -18.56
C MET A 54 5.08 10.85 -18.36
N GLU A 55 4.54 10.20 -19.38
CA GLU A 55 4.12 8.78 -19.32
C GLU A 55 5.24 7.82 -18.85
N PRO A 56 6.48 7.87 -19.37
CA PRO A 56 7.56 7.01 -18.88
C PRO A 56 7.98 7.34 -17.44
N MET A 57 7.91 8.61 -17.03
CA MET A 57 8.23 9.02 -15.65
C MET A 57 7.22 8.43 -14.65
N LEU A 58 5.93 8.53 -14.96
CA LEU A 58 4.86 7.94 -14.16
C LEU A 58 4.92 6.41 -14.14
N SER A 59 5.28 5.80 -15.27
CA SER A 59 5.42 4.33 -15.40
C SER A 59 6.54 3.76 -14.53
N GLY A 60 7.63 4.51 -14.32
CA GLY A 60 8.75 4.09 -13.48
C GLY A 60 8.52 4.30 -11.97
N MET A 61 7.56 5.12 -11.57
CA MET A 61 7.39 5.56 -10.18
C MET A 61 7.09 4.39 -9.22
N CYS A 62 6.17 3.49 -9.58
CA CYS A 62 5.79 2.39 -8.69
C CYS A 62 6.88 1.33 -8.55
N GLN A 63 7.76 1.18 -9.55
CA GLN A 63 8.95 0.33 -9.41
C GLN A 63 9.94 0.90 -8.40
N ALA A 64 10.12 2.23 -8.40
CA ALA A 64 10.96 2.91 -7.41
C ALA A 64 10.37 2.82 -5.99
N VAL A 65 9.05 2.86 -5.85
CA VAL A 65 8.37 2.58 -4.57
C VAL A 65 8.62 1.15 -4.15
N ARG A 66 8.40 0.17 -5.04
CA ARG A 66 8.66 -1.25 -4.76
C ARG A 66 10.06 -1.51 -4.23
N ALA A 67 11.06 -0.89 -4.85
CA ALA A 67 12.47 -1.06 -4.48
C ALA A 67 12.82 -0.50 -3.09
N GLN A 68 11.99 0.42 -2.56
CA GLN A 68 12.23 1.07 -1.27
C GLN A 68 11.42 0.45 -0.12
N ILE A 69 10.43 -0.40 -0.41
CA ILE A 69 9.66 -1.08 0.62
C ILE A 69 10.57 -2.12 1.29
N THR A 70 10.92 -1.85 2.54
CA THR A 70 11.57 -2.82 3.43
C THR A 70 10.51 -3.68 4.12
N GLU A 71 10.92 -4.82 4.69
CA GLU A 71 10.00 -5.64 5.49
C GLU A 71 9.40 -4.82 6.63
N VAL A 72 8.08 -4.63 6.59
CA VAL A 72 7.33 -3.95 7.64
C VAL A 72 7.03 -4.95 8.76
N PRO A 73 7.45 -4.71 10.01
CA PRO A 73 7.18 -5.62 11.12
C PRO A 73 5.67 -5.83 11.32
N THR A 74 5.20 -7.05 11.10
CA THR A 74 3.78 -7.42 11.21
C THR A 74 3.27 -7.38 12.65
N GLY A 75 4.17 -7.45 13.64
CA GLY A 75 3.86 -7.37 15.06
C GLY A 75 3.64 -5.94 15.58
N HIS A 76 3.84 -4.91 14.76
CA HIS A 76 3.62 -3.53 15.21
C HIS A 76 2.10 -3.27 15.37
N PRO A 77 1.64 -2.62 16.45
CA PRO A 77 0.20 -2.38 16.68
C PRO A 77 -0.46 -1.56 15.58
N LEU A 78 0.32 -0.74 14.87
CA LEU A 78 -0.15 0.06 13.74
C LEU A 78 -0.13 -0.67 12.38
N TYR A 79 0.33 -1.91 12.31
CA TYR A 79 0.44 -2.65 11.05
C TYR A 79 -0.95 -2.84 10.39
N ALA A 80 -1.88 -3.46 11.10
CA ALA A 80 -3.21 -3.75 10.56
C ALA A 80 -4.00 -2.50 10.14
N PRO A 81 -4.06 -1.41 10.95
CA PRO A 81 -4.79 -0.21 10.54
C PRO A 81 -4.12 0.52 9.35
N ALA A 82 -2.78 0.53 9.27
CA ALA A 82 -2.09 1.11 8.12
C ALA A 82 -2.37 0.32 6.82
N LEU A 83 -2.41 -1.01 6.90
CA LEU A 83 -2.75 -1.87 5.76
C LEU A 83 -4.18 -1.56 5.27
N ALA A 84 -5.15 -1.51 6.19
CA ALA A 84 -6.54 -1.20 5.86
C ALA A 84 -6.70 0.19 5.23
N CYS A 85 -5.96 1.19 5.72
CA CYS A 85 -5.95 2.52 5.12
C CYS A 85 -5.48 2.47 3.66
N MET A 86 -4.34 1.83 3.38
CA MET A 86 -3.84 1.74 1.99
C MET A 86 -4.79 0.99 1.07
N GLU A 87 -5.35 -0.14 1.51
CA GLU A 87 -6.33 -0.91 0.75
C GLU A 87 -7.59 -0.08 0.44
N SER A 88 -8.09 0.69 1.41
CA SER A 88 -9.26 1.56 1.22
C SER A 88 -9.00 2.68 0.21
N MET A 89 -7.81 3.29 0.24
CA MET A 89 -7.45 4.35 -0.68
C MET A 89 -7.31 3.85 -2.12
N ALA A 90 -6.77 2.64 -2.30
CA ALA A 90 -6.63 2.01 -3.61
C ALA A 90 -7.98 1.73 -4.30
N GLN A 91 -9.10 1.72 -3.55
CA GLN A 91 -10.44 1.51 -4.08
C GLN A 91 -11.17 2.81 -4.46
N LEU A 92 -10.60 3.98 -4.15
CA LEU A 92 -11.22 5.25 -4.44
C LEU A 92 -11.19 5.57 -5.95
N SER A 93 -12.17 6.36 -6.39
CA SER A 93 -12.11 7.00 -7.70
C SER A 93 -11.04 8.10 -7.74
N CYS A 94 -10.53 8.43 -8.93
CA CYS A 94 -9.54 9.50 -9.06
C CYS A 94 -10.07 10.86 -8.61
N ALA A 95 -11.36 11.16 -8.79
CA ALA A 95 -11.97 12.37 -8.27
C ALA A 95 -11.95 12.44 -6.73
N GLN A 96 -12.13 11.29 -6.06
CA GLN A 96 -12.03 11.21 -4.61
C GLN A 96 -10.58 11.32 -4.13
N LEU A 97 -9.64 10.70 -4.86
CA LEU A 97 -8.22 10.68 -4.51
C LEU A 97 -7.50 12.03 -4.80
N GLN A 98 -7.96 12.77 -5.80
CA GLN A 98 -7.42 14.08 -6.23
C GLN A 98 -8.20 15.27 -5.65
N GLY A 99 -9.22 15.00 -4.82
CA GLY A 99 -10.00 16.03 -4.15
C GLY A 99 -9.14 16.90 -3.24
N LYS A 100 -9.64 18.10 -2.91
CA LYS A 100 -8.97 19.03 -1.97
C LYS A 100 -9.12 18.63 -0.51
N ASP A 101 -10.06 17.75 -0.21
CA ASP A 101 -10.19 17.17 1.12
C ASP A 101 -9.19 16.02 1.21
N ASP A 102 -8.37 16.01 2.27
CA ASP A 102 -7.52 14.86 2.62
C ASP A 102 -8.33 13.58 2.39
N THR A 103 -7.73 12.56 1.81
CA THR A 103 -8.45 11.32 1.50
C THR A 103 -8.91 10.63 2.81
N LYS A 104 -10.11 10.97 3.29
CA LYS A 104 -10.67 10.51 4.57
C LYS A 104 -11.52 9.27 4.37
N THR A 105 -10.87 8.15 4.07
CA THR A 105 -11.54 6.87 4.28
C THR A 105 -11.70 6.62 5.79
N PRO A 106 -12.77 5.95 6.24
CA PRO A 106 -12.91 5.56 7.64
C PRO A 106 -11.68 4.79 8.18
N GLU A 107 -11.03 4.00 7.33
CA GLU A 107 -9.85 3.20 7.66
C GLU A 107 -8.61 4.08 7.91
N CYS A 108 -8.40 5.12 7.10
CA CYS A 108 -7.31 6.07 7.32
C CYS A 108 -7.53 6.98 8.53
N GLU A 109 -8.77 7.35 8.81
CA GLU A 109 -9.17 8.05 10.03
C GLU A 109 -8.88 7.21 11.28
N GLU A 110 -9.22 5.92 11.24
CA GLU A 110 -8.95 4.98 12.32
C GLU A 110 -7.44 4.75 12.50
N TYR A 111 -6.69 4.62 11.41
CA TYR A 111 -5.22 4.54 11.46
C TYR A 111 -4.62 5.77 12.12
N ARG A 112 -5.03 6.98 11.71
CA ARG A 112 -4.56 8.24 12.31
C ARG A 112 -4.86 8.28 13.81
N ARG A 113 -6.08 7.94 14.21
CA ARG A 113 -6.49 7.90 15.63
C ARG A 113 -5.64 6.91 16.44
N GLN A 114 -5.27 5.77 15.88
CA GLN A 114 -4.42 4.79 16.55
C GLN A 114 -2.96 5.25 16.62
N ALA A 115 -2.43 5.87 15.56
CA ALA A 115 -1.09 6.43 15.53
C ALA A 115 -0.92 7.53 16.59
N GLU A 116 -1.85 8.49 16.65
CA GLU A 116 -1.85 9.55 17.66
C GLU A 116 -1.87 8.99 19.10
N LYS A 117 -2.69 7.96 19.35
CA LYS A 117 -2.73 7.28 20.65
C LYS A 117 -1.43 6.55 20.96
N TYR A 118 -0.80 5.95 19.97
CA TYR A 118 0.46 5.24 20.16
C TYR A 118 1.59 6.20 20.53
N GLU A 119 1.70 7.34 19.82
CA GLU A 119 2.68 8.40 20.10
C GLU A 119 2.51 9.01 21.50
N GLN A 120 1.28 9.19 21.98
CA GLN A 120 1.00 9.74 23.31
C GLN A 120 1.30 8.76 24.47
N ASN A 121 1.44 7.47 24.19
CA ASN A 121 1.68 6.42 25.19
C ASN A 121 3.12 5.89 25.17
N GLN A 122 4.02 6.53 24.40
CA GLN A 122 5.46 6.31 24.42
C GLN A 122 6.17 7.32 25.32
#